data_AF-A0A2V6LYE2-F1
#
_entry.id   AF-A0A2V6LYE2-F1
#
_cell.length_a   1.000
_cell.length_b   1.000
_cell.length_c   1.000
_cell.angle_alpha   90.00
_cell.angle_beta   90.00
_cell.angle_gamma   90.00
#
_symmetry.space_group_name_H-M   'P 1'
#
loop_
_entity.id
_entity.type
_entity.pdbx_description
1 polymer ?
#
loop_
_entity_poly.entity_id
_entity_poly.type
_entity_poly.pdbx_seq_one_letter_code
_entity_poly.pdbx_strand_id
1 'polypeptide(L)'
;ELAASAIGSEIEYFRTTARASYFIPIGKTLLEFGARAGLIRPLNGSTSDINAIPIDERFFNGGSTTVRSFGERDLGPHDRHGFPIGGEFYTIFNVEYTFPLYGELQGAVFVDAGNLLPDADNPGFNDMRYGIGAGLRYKLPIGPIRLDYGVNPSPREHEDFGAFHFSFGFAF
;
A
#
# COMPACT_ATOMS: atom_id res chain seq x y z
N GLU A 1 -5.58 8.99 -15.10
CA GLU A 1 -6.94 8.72 -15.58
C GLU A 1 -7.79 9.98 -15.40
N LEU A 2 -8.63 10.26 -16.39
CA LEU A 2 -9.52 11.40 -16.40
C LEU A 2 -10.93 10.88 -16.69
N ALA A 3 -11.85 11.12 -15.76
CA ALA A 3 -13.27 10.88 -15.96
C ALA A 3 -13.96 12.23 -16.08
N ALA A 4 -14.72 12.44 -17.16
CA ALA A 4 -15.41 13.71 -17.42
C ALA A 4 -16.77 13.46 -18.11
N SER A 5 -17.77 14.31 -17.85
CA SER A 5 -19.09 14.20 -18.50
C SER A 5 -19.00 14.36 -20.02
N ALA A 6 -18.03 15.14 -20.52
CA ALA A 6 -17.75 15.32 -21.94
C ALA A 6 -17.41 14.02 -22.69
N ILE A 7 -16.99 12.97 -21.96
CA ILE A 7 -16.70 11.64 -22.51
C ILE A 7 -17.68 10.57 -21.99
N GLY A 8 -18.83 10.99 -21.46
CA GLY A 8 -19.92 10.10 -21.02
C GLY A 8 -19.79 9.56 -19.60
N SER A 9 -18.93 10.14 -18.76
CA SER A 9 -18.85 9.75 -17.35
C SER A 9 -19.96 10.36 -16.51
N GLU A 10 -20.55 9.59 -15.61
CA GLU A 10 -21.52 10.09 -14.61
C GLU A 10 -20.83 10.84 -13.46
N ILE A 11 -19.50 10.70 -13.33
CA ILE A 11 -18.68 11.25 -12.24
C ILE A 11 -17.42 11.88 -12.84
N GLU A 12 -17.03 13.05 -12.34
CA GLU A 12 -15.85 13.75 -12.86
C GLU A 12 -14.72 13.78 -11.84
N TYR A 13 -13.60 13.17 -12.19
CA TYR A 13 -12.41 13.15 -11.36
C TYR A 13 -11.13 13.09 -12.19
N PHE A 14 -10.03 13.52 -11.56
CA PHE A 14 -8.67 13.31 -12.04
C PHE A 14 -7.95 12.37 -11.08
N ARG A 15 -7.40 11.27 -11.60
CA ARG A 15 -6.58 10.31 -10.85
C ARG A 15 -5.19 10.23 -11.45
N THR A 16 -4.16 10.26 -10.61
CA THR A 16 -2.78 10.01 -11.00
C THR A 16 -2.08 9.12 -9.99
N THR A 17 -1.18 8.27 -10.48
CA THR A 17 -0.37 7.37 -9.65
C THR A 17 1.04 7.31 -10.20
N ALA A 18 2.03 7.31 -9.32
CA ALA A 18 3.44 7.12 -9.64
C ALA A 18 3.98 5.93 -8.85
N ARG A 19 4.81 5.11 -9.50
CA ARG A 19 5.50 3.97 -8.90
C ARG A 19 6.95 3.95 -9.37
N ALA A 20 7.86 3.83 -8.41
CA ALA A 20 9.28 3.61 -8.65
C ALA A 20 9.74 2.37 -7.89
N SER A 21 10.63 1.58 -8.49
CA SER A 21 11.24 0.42 -7.83
C SER A 21 12.68 0.27 -8.29
N TYR A 22 13.57 -0.04 -7.36
CA TYR A 22 15.00 -0.19 -7.62
C TYR A 22 15.53 -1.44 -6.93
N PHE A 23 16.35 -2.20 -7.65
CA PHE A 23 16.80 -3.53 -7.25
C PHE A 23 18.33 -3.58 -7.29
N ILE A 24 18.94 -3.93 -6.16
CA ILE A 24 20.39 -4.04 -6.02
C ILE A 24 20.75 -5.49 -5.69
N PRO A 25 21.17 -6.30 -6.68
CA PRO A 25 21.67 -7.63 -6.42
C PRO A 25 23.06 -7.55 -5.76
N ILE A 26 23.24 -8.25 -4.64
CA ILE A 26 24.51 -8.33 -3.89
C ILE A 26 24.83 -9.81 -3.70
N GLY A 27 25.61 -10.38 -4.61
CA GLY A 27 25.91 -11.82 -4.62
C GLY A 27 24.64 -12.65 -4.80
N LYS A 28 24.27 -13.44 -3.77
CA LYS A 28 23.03 -14.24 -3.75
C LYS A 28 21.85 -13.54 -3.07
N THR A 29 22.04 -12.29 -2.64
CA THR A 29 21.05 -11.50 -1.90
C THR A 29 20.53 -10.36 -2.78
N LEU A 30 19.40 -9.77 -2.39
CA LEU A 30 18.74 -8.71 -3.14
C LEU A 30 18.23 -7.66 -2.16
N LEU A 31 18.59 -6.40 -2.42
CA LEU A 31 18.03 -5.24 -1.73
C LEU A 31 17.07 -4.53 -2.67
N GLU A 32 15.83 -4.37 -2.24
CA GLU A 32 14.73 -3.78 -3.01
C GLU A 32 14.26 -2.49 -2.35
N PHE A 33 14.08 -1.45 -3.17
CA PHE A 33 13.47 -0.20 -2.77
C PHE A 33 12.21 0.02 -3.59
N GLY A 34 11.12 0.39 -2.95
CA GLY A 34 9.86 0.74 -3.57
C GLY A 34 9.39 2.11 -3.10
N ALA A 35 8.85 2.91 -4.02
CA ALA A 35 8.12 4.12 -3.71
C ALA A 35 6.85 4.17 -4.56
N ARG A 36 5.72 4.51 -3.96
CA ARG A 36 4.44 4.71 -4.65
C ARG A 36 3.76 5.95 -4.09
N ALA A 37 3.09 6.69 -4.95
CA ALA A 37 2.19 7.76 -4.54
C ALA A 37 1.00 7.81 -5.48
N GLY A 38 -0.15 8.22 -4.96
CA GLY A 38 -1.33 8.42 -5.77
C GLY A 38 -2.17 9.57 -5.24
N LEU A 39 -2.86 10.22 -6.16
CA LEU A 39 -3.75 11.34 -5.89
C LEU A 39 -4.98 11.19 -6.79
N ILE A 40 -6.16 11.33 -6.21
CA ILE A 40 -7.42 11.45 -6.92
C ILE A 40 -8.14 12.70 -6.40
N ARG A 41 -8.72 13.48 -7.31
CA ARG A 41 -9.48 14.69 -6.96
C ARG A 41 -10.75 14.77 -7.79
N PRO A 42 -11.89 15.15 -7.18
CA PRO A 42 -13.08 15.44 -7.94
C PRO A 42 -12.86 16.70 -8.80
N LEU A 43 -13.39 16.70 -10.02
CA LEU A 43 -13.37 17.87 -10.91
C LEU A 43 -14.59 18.77 -10.69
N ASN A 44 -15.70 18.16 -10.28
CA ASN A 44 -16.92 18.85 -9.86
C ASN A 44 -17.26 18.46 -8.42
N GLY A 45 -17.61 19.46 -7.59
CA GLY A 45 -17.90 19.26 -6.17
C GLY A 45 -16.83 19.85 -5.25
N SER A 46 -17.08 19.78 -3.93
CA SER A 46 -16.08 20.21 -2.94
C SER A 46 -15.07 19.09 -2.72
N THR A 47 -13.79 19.45 -2.63
CA THR A 47 -12.69 18.54 -2.30
C THR A 47 -12.68 18.08 -0.86
N SER A 48 -13.55 18.67 -0.04
CA SER A 48 -13.79 18.28 1.35
C SER A 48 -14.99 17.33 1.53
N ASP A 49 -15.73 17.03 0.46
CA ASP A 49 -16.79 16.03 0.50
C ASP A 49 -16.23 14.67 0.09
N ILE A 50 -15.99 13.81 1.08
CA ILE A 50 -15.51 12.45 0.85
C ILE A 50 -16.43 11.67 -0.10
N ASN A 51 -17.72 11.98 -0.18
CA ASN A 51 -18.67 11.32 -1.10
C ASN A 51 -18.59 11.81 -2.55
N ALA A 52 -17.79 12.84 -2.84
CA ALA A 52 -17.60 13.32 -4.21
C ALA A 52 -16.91 12.26 -5.10
N ILE A 53 -16.15 11.35 -4.50
CA ILE A 53 -15.53 10.21 -5.17
C ILE A 53 -16.14 8.90 -4.62
N PRO A 54 -16.71 8.03 -5.48
CA PRO A 54 -17.20 6.71 -5.07
C PRO A 54 -16.12 5.90 -4.37
N ILE A 55 -16.54 5.09 -3.39
CA ILE A 55 -15.61 4.27 -2.61
C ILE A 55 -14.76 3.33 -3.48
N ASP A 56 -15.32 2.80 -4.57
CA ASP A 56 -14.62 1.92 -5.51
C ASP A 56 -13.50 2.63 -6.28
N GLU A 57 -13.58 3.96 -6.36
CA GLU A 57 -12.56 4.81 -6.99
C GLU A 57 -11.52 5.32 -5.97
N ARG A 58 -11.74 5.19 -4.67
CA ARG A 58 -10.77 5.66 -3.67
C ARG A 58 -9.55 4.75 -3.59
N PHE A 59 -8.47 5.29 -3.04
CA PHE A 59 -7.30 4.47 -2.73
C PHE A 59 -7.46 3.78 -1.40
N PHE A 60 -6.83 2.61 -1.28
CA PHE A 60 -6.73 1.84 -0.05
C PHE A 60 -5.27 1.45 0.19
N ASN A 61 -4.90 1.32 1.46
CA ASN A 61 -3.54 1.04 1.87
C ASN A 61 -3.54 0.01 3.02
N GLY A 62 -2.39 -0.59 3.31
CA GLY A 62 -2.30 -1.78 4.16
C GLY A 62 -2.47 -3.07 3.37
N GLY A 63 -1.75 -4.13 3.76
CA GLY A 63 -1.71 -5.39 3.03
C GLY A 63 -0.32 -5.82 2.55
N SER A 64 -0.31 -6.95 1.84
CA SER A 64 0.92 -7.68 1.48
C SER A 64 1.88 -6.94 0.53
N THR A 65 1.37 -5.95 -0.20
CA THR A 65 2.13 -5.20 -1.23
C THR A 65 2.32 -3.72 -0.92
N THR A 66 1.88 -3.27 0.26
CA THR A 66 1.86 -1.87 0.67
C THR A 66 2.54 -1.70 2.04
N VAL A 67 1.80 -1.57 3.15
CA VAL A 67 2.34 -1.52 4.52
C VAL A 67 1.93 -2.80 5.24
N ARG A 68 2.87 -3.74 5.37
CA ARG A 68 2.60 -5.14 5.77
C ARG A 68 2.36 -5.34 7.27
N SER A 69 2.46 -4.29 8.07
CA SER A 69 2.03 -4.32 9.47
C SER A 69 0.52 -4.14 9.66
N PHE A 70 -0.22 -3.83 8.58
CA PHE A 70 -1.66 -3.61 8.58
C PHE A 70 -2.38 -4.67 7.75
N GLY A 71 -3.62 -4.98 8.14
CA GLY A 71 -4.52 -5.80 7.35
C GLY A 71 -4.73 -5.24 5.93
N GLU A 72 -5.22 -6.09 5.03
CA GLU A 72 -5.53 -5.68 3.66
C GLU A 72 -6.54 -4.53 3.68
N ARG A 73 -6.17 -3.38 3.08
CA ARG A 73 -6.97 -2.14 3.05
C ARG A 73 -7.24 -1.46 4.40
N ASP A 74 -6.57 -1.89 5.46
CA ASP A 74 -6.86 -1.44 6.82
C ASP A 74 -6.07 -0.20 7.27
N LEU A 75 -5.07 0.25 6.51
CA LEU A 75 -4.35 1.49 6.82
C LEU A 75 -5.11 2.69 6.24
N GLY A 76 -5.59 3.57 7.12
CA GLY A 76 -6.10 4.89 6.73
C GLY A 76 -7.42 5.25 7.41
N PRO A 77 -8.29 6.02 6.73
CA PRO A 77 -9.58 6.43 7.28
C PRO A 77 -10.56 5.26 7.40
N HIS A 78 -11.27 5.21 8.53
CA HIS A 78 -12.40 4.31 8.79
C HIS A 78 -13.67 5.11 9.12
N ASP A 79 -14.83 4.50 8.90
CA ASP A 79 -16.10 5.05 9.36
C ASP A 79 -16.31 4.84 10.87
N ARG A 80 -17.48 5.26 11.38
CA ARG A 80 -17.85 5.10 12.80
C ARG A 80 -18.04 3.65 13.23
N HIS A 81 -18.14 2.72 12.29
CA HIS A 81 -18.28 1.30 12.52
C HIS A 81 -16.94 0.55 12.39
N GLY A 82 -15.85 1.26 12.07
CA GLY A 82 -14.53 0.67 11.89
C GLY A 82 -14.32 0.05 10.52
N PHE A 83 -15.12 0.40 9.50
CA PHE A 83 -14.90 -0.06 8.12
C PHE A 83 -13.99 0.92 7.36
N PRO A 84 -12.98 0.43 6.62
CA PRO A 84 -12.14 1.29 5.78
C PRO A 84 -12.97 2.01 4.72
N ILE A 85 -12.83 3.34 4.63
CA ILE A 85 -13.55 4.17 3.65
C ILE A 85 -12.66 4.67 2.52
N GLY A 86 -11.37 4.29 2.53
CA GLY A 86 -10.38 4.72 1.56
C GLY A 86 -9.97 6.19 1.73
N GLY A 87 -9.15 6.67 0.81
CA GLY A 87 -8.67 8.05 0.80
C GLY A 87 -8.34 8.54 -0.60
N GLU A 88 -8.05 9.83 -0.69
CA GLU A 88 -7.80 10.52 -1.94
C GLU A 88 -6.31 10.68 -2.27
N PHE A 89 -5.45 10.61 -1.25
CA PHE A 89 -4.00 10.70 -1.41
C PHE A 89 -3.27 9.63 -0.61
N TYR A 90 -2.25 9.00 -1.18
CA TYR A 90 -1.41 8.06 -0.46
C TYR A 90 0.04 8.17 -0.88
N THR A 91 0.93 7.78 0.05
CA THR A 91 2.34 7.50 -0.21
C THR A 91 2.73 6.18 0.45
N ILE A 92 3.61 5.44 -0.20
CA ILE A 92 4.14 4.16 0.27
C ILE A 92 5.64 4.13 -0.05
N PHE A 93 6.43 3.68 0.92
CA PHE A 93 7.84 3.38 0.78
C PHE A 93 8.11 1.99 1.33
N ASN A 94 8.88 1.19 0.61
CA ASN A 94 9.24 -0.16 1.00
C ASN A 94 10.74 -0.35 0.86
N VAL A 95 11.35 -0.98 1.84
CA VAL A 95 12.71 -1.50 1.76
C VAL A 95 12.67 -2.97 2.15
N GLU A 96 13.12 -3.86 1.27
CA GLU A 96 13.18 -5.30 1.51
C GLU A 96 14.58 -5.83 1.23
N TYR A 97 15.12 -6.61 2.17
CA TYR A 97 16.36 -7.35 1.99
C TYR A 97 16.08 -8.84 1.99
N THR A 98 16.35 -9.49 0.86
CA THR A 98 16.09 -10.91 0.62
C THR A 98 17.41 -11.68 0.52
N PHE A 99 17.53 -12.79 1.24
CA PHE A 99 18.76 -13.59 1.34
C PHE A 99 18.47 -15.10 1.29
N PRO A 100 19.38 -15.92 0.75
CA PRO A 100 19.15 -17.37 0.64
C PRO A 100 19.19 -18.03 2.02
N LEU A 101 18.30 -18.99 2.25
CA LEU A 101 18.33 -19.86 3.43
C LEU A 101 18.80 -21.27 3.03
N TYR A 102 18.05 -21.95 2.16
CA TYR A 102 18.36 -23.30 1.71
C TYR A 102 17.67 -23.63 0.38
N GLY A 103 18.43 -24.08 -0.61
CA GLY A 103 17.88 -24.35 -1.95
C GLY A 103 17.15 -23.13 -2.51
N GLU A 104 15.87 -23.30 -2.83
CA GLU A 104 14.97 -22.25 -3.34
C GLU A 104 14.24 -21.43 -2.25
N LEU A 105 14.48 -21.75 -0.97
CA LEU A 105 13.96 -21.00 0.17
C LEU A 105 14.85 -19.79 0.47
N GLN A 106 14.23 -18.62 0.54
CA GLN A 106 14.86 -17.36 0.93
C GLN A 106 14.15 -16.75 2.14
N GLY A 107 14.91 -16.06 2.96
CA GLY A 107 14.40 -15.18 4.00
C GLY A 107 14.31 -13.75 3.50
N ALA A 108 13.41 -12.97 4.06
CA ALA A 108 13.28 -11.54 3.83
C ALA A 108 13.15 -10.81 5.16
N VAL A 109 13.76 -9.63 5.26
CA VAL A 109 13.45 -8.64 6.30
C VAL A 109 13.09 -7.33 5.63
N PHE A 110 12.16 -6.59 6.20
CA PHE A 110 11.65 -5.40 5.56
C PHE A 110 11.25 -4.30 6.52
N VAL A 111 11.23 -3.08 5.97
CA VAL A 111 10.64 -1.90 6.58
C VAL A 111 9.71 -1.25 5.56
N ASP A 112 8.49 -0.97 6.00
CA ASP A 112 7.48 -0.28 5.21
C ASP A 112 7.11 1.04 5.89
N ALA A 113 6.75 2.02 5.08
CA ALA A 113 6.19 3.27 5.55
C ALA A 113 5.08 3.70 4.59
N GLY A 114 3.94 4.16 5.09
CA GLY A 114 2.91 4.72 4.22
C GLY A 114 1.82 5.48 4.96
N ASN A 115 1.07 6.28 4.22
CA ASN A 115 -0.11 6.99 4.69
C ASN A 115 -1.27 6.83 3.72
N LEU A 116 -2.46 7.17 4.18
CA LEU A 116 -3.66 7.33 3.35
C LEU A 116 -4.47 8.48 3.93
N LEU A 117 -4.56 9.58 3.17
CA LEU A 117 -5.25 10.79 3.60
C LEU A 117 -6.68 10.82 3.04
N PRO A 118 -7.66 11.30 3.83
CA PRO A 118 -9.06 11.32 3.42
C PRO A 118 -9.32 12.24 2.23
N ASP A 119 -8.59 13.36 2.15
CA ASP A 119 -8.66 14.34 1.06
C ASP A 119 -7.28 14.57 0.42
N ALA A 120 -7.29 15.09 -0.80
CA ALA A 120 -6.09 15.48 -1.54
C ALA A 120 -5.81 16.99 -1.52
N ASP A 121 -6.33 17.74 -0.55
CA ASP A 121 -6.10 19.19 -0.47
C ASP A 121 -4.73 19.54 0.11
N ASN A 122 -4.19 18.70 0.99
CA ASN A 122 -2.85 18.83 1.56
C ASN A 122 -2.01 17.57 1.33
N PRO A 123 -1.65 17.24 0.07
CA PRO A 123 -0.85 16.06 -0.24
C PRO A 123 0.53 16.16 0.42
N GLY A 124 0.98 15.08 1.04
CA GLY A 124 2.27 15.05 1.73
C GLY A 124 2.45 13.82 2.62
N PHE A 125 3.43 13.89 3.52
CA PHE A 125 3.81 12.78 4.41
C PHE A 125 3.16 12.87 5.80
N ASN A 126 1.99 13.51 5.88
CA ASN A 126 1.22 13.57 7.13
C ASN A 126 0.66 12.17 7.45
N ASP A 127 0.48 11.87 8.73
CA ASP A 127 -0.10 10.61 9.19
C ASP A 127 0.65 9.34 8.76
N MET A 128 1.97 9.44 8.52
CA MET A 128 2.78 8.30 8.13
C MET A 128 2.81 7.20 9.20
N ARG A 129 2.54 5.98 8.74
CA ARG A 129 2.61 4.75 9.52
C ARG A 129 3.77 3.91 9.06
N TYR A 130 4.27 3.08 9.98
CA TYR A 130 5.47 2.30 9.77
C TYR A 130 5.20 0.83 10.09
N GLY A 131 5.95 -0.04 9.42
CA GLY A 131 5.94 -1.46 9.66
C GLY A 131 7.35 -2.00 9.58
N ILE A 132 7.69 -2.92 10.48
CA ILE A 132 8.91 -3.73 10.37
C ILE A 132 8.50 -5.19 10.33
N GLY A 133 9.21 -6.02 9.59
CA GLY A 133 8.81 -7.41 9.52
C GLY A 133 9.82 -8.33 8.89
N ALA A 134 9.42 -9.59 8.87
CA ALA A 134 10.19 -10.67 8.28
C ALA A 134 9.27 -11.57 7.47
N GLY A 135 9.87 -12.28 6.53
CA GLY A 135 9.14 -13.18 5.66
C GLY A 135 9.97 -14.30 5.08
N LEU A 136 9.27 -15.23 4.45
CA LEU A 136 9.84 -16.31 3.67
C LEU A 136 9.41 -16.15 2.21
N ARG A 137 10.31 -16.49 1.30
CA ARG A 137 10.05 -16.57 -0.13
C ARG A 137 10.42 -17.97 -0.59
N TYR A 138 9.52 -18.64 -1.30
CA TYR A 138 9.81 -19.92 -1.92
C TYR A 138 9.61 -19.82 -3.43
N LYS A 139 10.68 -20.04 -4.20
CA LYS A 139 10.61 -19.97 -5.66
C LYS A 139 9.99 -21.24 -6.22
N LEU A 140 8.84 -21.12 -6.86
CA LEU A 140 8.27 -22.19 -7.67
C LEU A 140 8.46 -21.87 -9.16
N PRO A 141 8.43 -22.90 -10.04
CA PRO A 141 8.41 -22.70 -11.49
C PRO A 141 7.26 -21.81 -11.97
N ILE A 142 6.16 -21.76 -11.21
CA ILE A 142 4.93 -21.04 -11.54
C ILE A 142 4.82 -19.65 -10.87
N GLY A 143 5.84 -19.23 -10.11
CA GLY A 143 5.86 -17.96 -9.38
C GLY A 143 6.27 -18.12 -7.90
N PRO A 144 6.66 -17.04 -7.22
CA PRO A 144 7.05 -17.12 -5.82
C PRO A 144 5.84 -17.29 -4.89
N ILE A 145 6.01 -18.06 -3.82
CA ILE A 145 5.17 -17.98 -2.62
C ILE A 145 5.83 -16.98 -1.65
N ARG A 146 5.02 -16.15 -1.01
CA ARG A 146 5.46 -15.25 0.05
C ARG A 146 4.63 -15.46 1.31
N LEU A 147 5.33 -15.54 2.42
CA LEU A 147 4.78 -15.49 3.77
C LEU A 147 5.42 -14.29 4.46
N ASP A 148 4.63 -13.32 4.90
CA ASP A 148 5.12 -12.11 5.56
C ASP A 148 4.40 -11.92 6.88
N TYR A 149 5.14 -11.51 7.91
CA TYR A 149 4.58 -11.00 9.15
C TYR A 149 5.17 -9.63 9.46
N GLY A 150 4.31 -8.61 9.45
CA GLY A 150 4.68 -7.24 9.80
C GLY A 150 4.19 -6.87 11.19
N VAL A 151 4.98 -6.07 11.88
CA VAL A 151 4.69 -5.51 13.20
C VAL A 151 4.62 -3.99 13.09
N ASN A 152 3.57 -3.41 13.65
CA ASN A 152 3.41 -1.98 13.83
C ASN A 152 4.19 -1.56 15.08
N PRO A 153 5.29 -0.80 14.96
CA PRO A 153 6.12 -0.45 16.12
C PRO A 153 5.45 0.57 17.04
N SER A 154 4.38 1.21 16.59
CA SER A 154 3.64 2.24 17.34
C SER A 154 2.14 2.18 16.99
N PRO A 155 1.41 1.12 17.41
CA PRO A 155 0.00 0.98 17.11
C PRO A 155 -0.83 2.06 17.83
N ARG A 156 -1.84 2.60 17.14
CA ARG A 156 -2.89 3.44 17.75
C ARG A 156 -3.94 2.56 18.43
N GLU A 157 -4.82 3.19 19.20
CA GLU A 157 -5.85 2.50 19.99
C GLU A 157 -6.75 1.54 19.17
N HIS A 158 -6.95 1.82 17.88
CA HIS A 158 -7.82 1.05 17.00
C HIS A 158 -7.06 0.23 15.95
N GLU A 159 -5.77 -0.01 16.17
CA GLU A 159 -4.94 -0.71 15.20
C GLU A 159 -4.34 -1.98 15.77
N ASP A 160 -4.26 -2.98 14.92
CA ASP A 160 -3.58 -4.22 15.26
C ASP A 160 -2.08 -4.00 15.48
N PHE A 161 -1.52 -4.81 16.37
CA PHE A 161 -0.08 -4.84 16.62
C PHE A 161 0.72 -5.32 15.40
N GLY A 162 0.10 -6.10 14.51
CA GLY A 162 0.75 -6.64 13.33
C GLY A 162 -0.21 -7.47 12.48
N ALA A 163 0.26 -7.83 11.29
CA ALA A 163 -0.54 -8.55 10.31
C ALA A 163 0.27 -9.67 9.66
N PHE A 164 -0.42 -10.77 9.37
CA PHE A 164 0.11 -11.89 8.60
C PHE A 164 -0.42 -11.84 7.17
N HIS A 165 0.47 -12.09 6.21
CA HIS A 165 0.13 -12.13 4.80
C HIS A 165 0.67 -13.39 4.13
N PHE A 166 -0.20 -13.97 3.31
CA PHE A 166 0.17 -15.00 2.33
C PHE A 166 -0.12 -14.45 0.93
N SER A 167 0.84 -14.58 0.03
CA SER A 167 0.62 -14.28 -1.38
C SER A 167 1.30 -15.31 -2.27
N PHE A 168 0.70 -15.53 -3.44
CA PHE A 168 1.19 -16.44 -4.46
C PHE A 168 1.20 -15.74 -5.81
N GLY A 169 2.28 -15.90 -6.55
CA GLY A 169 2.44 -15.35 -7.89
C GLY A 169 3.08 -13.95 -7.89
N PHE A 170 3.07 -13.33 -9.05
CA PHE A 170 3.58 -11.98 -9.24
C PHE A 170 2.42 -11.01 -9.00
N ALA A 171 2.47 -10.19 -7.95
CA ALA A 171 1.52 -9.09 -7.82
C ALA A 171 1.79 -8.07 -8.93
N PHE A 172 0.92 -8.02 -9.95
CA PHE A 172 0.99 -7.05 -11.04
C PHE A 172 0.43 -5.70 -10.56
#